data_AF-A0A8X7BHX7-F1
#
_entry.id   AF-A0A8X7BHX7-F1
#
_cell.length_a   1.000
_cell.length_b   1.000
_cell.length_c   1.000
_cell.angle_alpha   90.00
_cell.angle_beta   90.00
_cell.angle_gamma   90.00
#
_symmetry.space_group_name_H-M   'P 1'
#
loop_
_entity.id
_entity.type
_entity.pdbx_description
1 polymer ?
#
loop_
_entity_poly.entity_id
_entity_poly.type
_entity_poly.pdbx_seq_one_letter_code
_entity_poly.pdbx_strand_id
1 'polypeptide(L)'
;MFRASDCRPEGLGSMPPNTLRVHTDYVLVKSVGPNVFWAESRVQECMGGSDAVRAAEAPEQSQARRLQHATYTASKRDTETIEAAKSRKRAVAERAQQRRLIFTKNTWGVFDKAAFEYDETLDYESHKLIKIEAMNKECRFCGALKWKEESASMCCLGGSSHNLNWRGQWRQCSYTTHPNHTK
;
A
#
# COMPACT_ATOMS: atom_id res chain seq x y z
N MET A 1 -7.72 -10.63 10.21
CA MET A 1 -7.14 -10.73 11.56
C MET A 1 -6.26 -11.96 11.58
N PHE A 2 -4.94 -11.78 11.46
CA PHE A 2 -3.98 -12.86 11.68
C PHE A 2 -3.94 -13.15 13.19
N ARG A 3 -4.14 -14.41 13.59
CA ARG A 3 -3.98 -14.82 14.98
C ARG A 3 -2.52 -15.18 15.18
N ALA A 4 -1.99 -14.98 16.39
CA ALA A 4 -0.62 -15.39 16.75
C ALA A 4 -0.33 -16.89 16.54
N SER A 5 -1.36 -17.70 16.29
CA SER A 5 -1.27 -19.11 15.92
C SER A 5 -0.91 -19.40 14.46
N ASP A 6 -0.85 -18.38 13.60
CA ASP A 6 -0.62 -18.57 12.15
C ASP A 6 0.88 -18.61 11.77
N CYS A 7 1.79 -18.38 12.72
CA CYS A 7 3.24 -18.57 12.53
C CYS A 7 3.60 -20.07 12.68
N ARG A 8 3.60 -20.82 11.57
CA ARG A 8 4.11 -22.19 11.55
C ARG A 8 5.63 -22.18 11.26
N PRO A 9 6.49 -22.73 12.13
CA PRO A 9 7.90 -22.96 11.77
C PRO A 9 8.01 -24.02 10.67
N GLU A 10 8.81 -23.72 9.65
CA GLU A 10 9.25 -24.65 8.60
C GLU A 10 9.92 -25.89 9.23
N GLY A 11 9.39 -27.10 8.94
CA GLY A 11 9.98 -28.35 9.44
C GLY A 11 9.03 -29.49 9.85
N LEU A 12 7.75 -29.48 9.45
CA LEU A 12 6.77 -30.50 9.88
C LEU A 12 6.35 -31.47 8.75
N GLY A 13 7.30 -31.91 7.93
CA GLY A 13 7.04 -32.88 6.86
C GLY A 13 6.83 -34.32 7.32
N SER A 14 7.21 -34.69 8.55
CA SER A 14 7.13 -36.09 8.99
C SER A 14 7.14 -36.31 10.52
N MET A 15 6.31 -35.59 11.29
CA MET A 15 6.19 -35.86 12.74
C MET A 15 4.93 -36.67 13.09
N PRO A 16 5.05 -37.70 13.96
CA PRO A 16 3.90 -38.49 14.39
C PRO A 16 2.89 -37.63 15.17
N PRO A 17 1.59 -37.96 15.10
CA PRO A 17 0.49 -37.11 15.59
C PRO A 17 0.57 -36.74 17.09
N ASN A 18 1.29 -37.53 17.89
CA ASN A 18 1.46 -37.28 19.33
C ASN A 18 2.40 -36.10 19.63
N THR A 19 3.41 -35.87 18.79
CA THR A 19 4.39 -34.78 18.97
C THR A 19 3.80 -33.42 18.61
N LEU A 20 2.91 -33.38 17.61
CA LEU A 20 2.16 -32.19 17.23
C LEU A 20 1.27 -31.69 18.37
N ARG A 21 0.60 -32.61 19.08
CA ARG A 21 -0.30 -32.28 20.19
C ARG A 21 0.44 -31.68 21.38
N VAL A 22 1.56 -32.27 21.79
CA VAL A 22 2.40 -31.74 22.89
C VAL A 22 2.96 -30.35 22.54
N HIS A 23 3.35 -30.14 21.28
CA HIS A 23 3.84 -28.85 20.82
C HIS A 23 2.73 -27.79 20.81
N THR A 24 1.52 -28.13 20.34
CA THR A 24 0.37 -27.20 20.38
C THR A 24 -0.04 -26.85 21.80
N ASP A 25 -0.04 -27.83 22.71
CA ASP A 25 -0.39 -27.62 24.12
C ASP A 25 0.65 -26.70 24.82
N TYR A 26 1.94 -26.86 24.52
CA TYR A 26 3.01 -26.01 25.03
C TYR A 26 2.91 -24.55 24.53
N VAL A 27 2.59 -24.34 23.25
CA VAL A 27 2.41 -23.01 22.66
C VAL A 27 1.16 -22.31 23.20
N LEU A 28 0.09 -23.06 23.47
CA LEU A 28 -1.14 -22.53 24.08
C LEU A 28 -0.86 -22.01 25.50
N VAL A 29 -0.14 -22.77 26.33
CA VAL A 29 0.19 -22.36 27.70
C VAL A 29 1.02 -21.07 27.74
N LYS A 30 1.94 -20.85 26.79
CA LYS A 30 2.76 -19.63 26.70
C LYS A 30 2.04 -18.40 26.12
N SER A 31 0.85 -18.56 25.55
CA SER A 31 0.06 -17.46 24.96
C SER A 31 -1.06 -16.94 25.87
N VAL A 32 -1.38 -17.65 26.95
CA VAL A 32 -2.45 -17.31 27.91
C VAL A 32 -1.92 -16.57 29.16
N GLY A 33 -0.62 -16.25 29.21
CA GLY A 33 -0.02 -15.50 30.33
C GLY A 33 -0.51 -14.04 30.41
N PRO A 34 -0.74 -13.47 31.62
CA PRO A 34 -1.44 -12.19 31.82
C PRO A 34 -0.62 -10.94 31.50
N ASN A 35 0.50 -11.04 30.80
CA ASN A 35 1.42 -9.92 30.65
C ASN A 35 1.32 -9.31 29.23
N VAL A 36 0.52 -8.26 29.15
CA VAL A 36 0.21 -7.48 27.93
C VAL A 36 1.47 -6.96 27.24
N PHE A 37 2.53 -6.64 28.00
CA PHE A 37 3.80 -6.13 27.46
C PHE A 37 4.55 -7.15 26.59
N TRP A 38 4.55 -8.43 26.99
CA TRP A 38 5.16 -9.50 26.19
C TRP A 38 4.30 -9.86 24.99
N ALA A 39 2.98 -9.64 25.06
CA ALA A 39 2.09 -9.82 23.93
C ALA A 39 2.33 -8.75 22.86
N GLU A 40 2.46 -7.48 23.26
CA GLU A 40 2.73 -6.36 22.35
C GLU A 40 4.10 -6.47 21.69
N SER A 41 5.15 -6.77 22.46
CA SER A 41 6.50 -6.99 21.93
C SER A 41 6.55 -8.13 20.91
N ARG A 42 5.83 -9.23 21.18
CA ARG A 42 5.73 -10.38 20.27
C ARG A 42 4.97 -10.04 19.00
N VAL A 43 3.92 -9.22 19.08
CA VAL A 43 3.20 -8.74 17.90
C VAL A 43 4.11 -7.87 17.02
N GLN A 44 4.91 -6.98 17.60
CA GLN A 44 5.88 -6.17 16.85
C GLN A 44 6.92 -7.03 16.13
N GLU A 45 7.49 -8.02 16.82
CA GLU A 45 8.44 -8.97 16.23
C GLU A 45 7.80 -9.78 15.08
N CYS A 46 6.59 -10.31 15.27
CA CYS A 46 5.85 -11.01 14.23
C CYS A 46 5.51 -10.12 13.02
N MET A 47 5.19 -8.85 13.25
CA MET A 47 4.93 -7.88 12.19
C MET A 47 6.19 -7.58 11.40
N GLY A 48 7.31 -7.28 12.07
CA GLY A 48 8.59 -7.00 11.43
C GLY A 48 9.11 -8.19 10.60
N GLY A 49 8.99 -9.42 11.13
CA GLY A 49 9.32 -10.62 10.38
C GLY A 49 8.45 -10.82 9.14
N SER A 50 7.16 -10.50 9.24
CA SER A 50 6.24 -10.58 8.09
C SER A 50 6.56 -9.55 7.00
N ASP A 51 6.98 -8.34 7.36
CA ASP A 51 7.34 -7.29 6.40
C ASP A 51 8.64 -7.63 5.66
N ALA A 52 9.63 -8.17 6.37
CA ALA A 52 10.86 -8.65 5.75
C ALA A 52 10.60 -9.79 4.75
N VAL A 53 9.73 -10.75 5.10
CA VAL A 53 9.33 -11.82 4.19
C VAL A 53 8.62 -11.25 2.96
N ARG A 54 7.67 -10.32 3.14
CA ARG A 54 6.95 -9.67 2.01
C ARG A 54 7.89 -8.88 1.09
N ALA A 55 8.92 -8.24 1.64
CA ALA A 55 9.89 -7.48 0.86
C ALA A 55 10.82 -8.37 0.02
N ALA A 56 11.08 -9.60 0.48
CA ALA A 56 11.92 -10.58 -0.21
C ALA A 56 11.15 -11.52 -1.17
N GLU A 57 9.81 -11.45 -1.21
CA GLU A 57 8.98 -12.27 -2.09
C GLU A 57 9.29 -12.02 -3.57
N ALA A 58 9.44 -13.10 -4.34
CA ALA A 58 9.44 -13.01 -5.79
C ALA A 58 8.07 -12.53 -6.31
N PRO A 59 7.99 -11.90 -7.50
CA PRO A 59 6.73 -11.39 -8.05
C PRO A 59 5.61 -12.45 -8.14
N GLU A 60 5.97 -13.69 -8.50
CA GLU A 60 5.05 -14.82 -8.60
C GLU A 60 4.51 -15.24 -7.23
N GLN A 61 5.36 -15.30 -6.21
CA GLN A 61 4.95 -15.60 -4.83
C GLN A 61 4.00 -14.52 -4.29
N SER A 62 4.34 -13.26 -4.56
CA SER A 62 3.50 -12.12 -4.19
C SER A 62 2.12 -12.17 -4.88
N GLN A 63 2.08 -12.55 -6.16
CA GLN A 63 0.83 -12.73 -6.90
C GLN A 63 0.02 -13.91 -6.35
N ALA A 64 0.64 -15.06 -6.12
CA ALA A 64 -0.01 -16.24 -5.56
C ALA A 64 -0.63 -15.94 -4.19
N ARG A 65 0.09 -15.23 -3.32
CA ARG A 65 -0.44 -14.78 -2.02
C ARG A 65 -1.63 -13.83 -2.17
N ARG A 66 -1.57 -12.86 -3.09
CA ARG A 66 -2.71 -11.95 -3.37
C ARG A 66 -3.94 -12.73 -3.83
N LEU A 67 -3.75 -13.71 -4.72
CA LEU A 67 -4.83 -14.57 -5.21
C LEU A 67 -5.43 -15.41 -4.08
N GLN A 68 -4.60 -16.08 -3.27
CA GLN A 68 -5.06 -16.85 -2.11
C GLN A 68 -5.84 -15.98 -1.10
N HIS A 69 -5.37 -14.77 -0.83
CA HIS A 69 -6.07 -13.86 0.05
C HIS A 69 -7.42 -13.41 -0.54
N ALA A 70 -7.47 -13.16 -1.86
CA ALA A 70 -8.69 -12.80 -2.56
C ALA A 70 -9.71 -13.95 -2.54
N THR A 71 -9.30 -15.19 -2.82
CA THR A 71 -10.18 -16.37 -2.81
C THR A 71 -10.70 -16.67 -1.40
N TYR A 72 -9.83 -16.58 -0.38
CA TYR A 72 -10.25 -16.72 1.02
C TYR A 72 -11.30 -15.67 1.40
N THR A 73 -11.08 -14.41 1.02
CA THR A 73 -12.01 -13.32 1.30
C THR A 73 -13.35 -13.53 0.58
N ALA A 74 -13.33 -14.01 -0.67
CA ALA A 74 -14.54 -14.35 -1.42
C ALA A 74 -15.32 -15.47 -0.73
N SER A 75 -14.66 -16.57 -0.39
CA SER A 75 -15.31 -17.69 0.34
C SER A 75 -15.92 -17.24 1.67
N LYS A 76 -15.24 -16.36 2.42
CA LYS A 76 -15.81 -15.79 3.65
C LYS A 76 -17.05 -14.94 3.40
N ARG A 77 -17.13 -14.23 2.27
CA ARG A 77 -18.33 -13.47 1.87
C ARG A 77 -19.47 -14.40 1.46
N ASP A 78 -19.17 -15.53 0.82
CA ASP A 78 -20.20 -16.50 0.41
C ASP A 78 -20.89 -17.16 1.60
N THR A 79 -20.16 -17.39 2.70
CA THR A 79 -20.70 -17.94 3.95
C THR A 79 -21.18 -16.88 4.94
N GLU A 80 -21.18 -15.59 4.56
CA GLU A 80 -21.54 -14.48 5.43
C GLU A 80 -23.04 -14.49 5.74
N THR A 81 -23.42 -14.28 7.00
CA THR A 81 -24.84 -14.12 7.35
C THR A 81 -25.36 -12.76 6.86
N ILE A 82 -26.67 -12.64 6.67
CA ILE A 82 -27.30 -11.39 6.23
C ILE A 82 -26.96 -10.22 7.17
N GLU A 83 -26.95 -10.45 8.48
CA GLU A 83 -26.63 -9.41 9.47
C GLU A 83 -25.15 -9.01 9.45
N ALA A 84 -24.23 -9.96 9.29
CA ALA A 84 -22.81 -9.65 9.10
C ALA A 84 -22.59 -8.83 7.81
N ALA A 85 -23.25 -9.21 6.71
CA ALA A 85 -23.18 -8.48 5.45
C ALA A 85 -23.73 -7.05 5.56
N LYS A 86 -24.87 -6.86 6.26
CA LYS A 86 -25.43 -5.53 6.55
C LYS A 86 -24.47 -4.69 7.38
N SER A 87 -23.94 -5.25 8.47
CA SER A 87 -22.99 -4.57 9.35
C SER A 87 -21.75 -4.12 8.59
N ARG A 88 -21.16 -5.00 7.77
CA ARG A 88 -20.02 -4.67 6.90
C ARG A 88 -20.36 -3.55 5.91
N LYS A 89 -21.51 -3.62 5.23
CA LYS A 89 -21.94 -2.57 4.30
C LYS A 89 -22.12 -1.22 5.01
N ARG A 90 -22.72 -1.19 6.20
CA ARG A 90 -22.84 0.02 7.04
C ARG A 90 -21.47 0.56 7.40
N ALA A 91 -20.56 -0.28 7.88
CA ALA A 91 -19.21 0.15 8.24
C ALA A 91 -18.41 0.69 7.03
N VAL A 92 -18.65 0.18 5.82
CA VAL A 92 -18.05 0.74 4.59
C VAL A 92 -18.64 2.11 4.26
N ALA A 93 -19.96 2.24 4.34
CA ALA A 93 -20.65 3.51 4.10
C ALA A 93 -20.25 4.59 5.12
N GLU A 94 -20.16 4.24 6.40
CA GLU A 94 -19.71 5.13 7.47
C GLU A 94 -18.27 5.61 7.25
N ARG A 95 -17.34 4.72 6.88
CA ARG A 95 -15.97 5.11 6.54
C ARG A 95 -15.94 6.06 5.34
N ALA A 96 -16.73 5.81 4.30
CA ALA A 96 -16.84 6.70 3.15
C ALA A 96 -17.39 8.08 3.54
N GLN A 97 -18.44 8.11 4.38
CA GLN A 97 -19.00 9.36 4.91
C GLN A 97 -17.98 10.12 5.77
N GLN A 98 -17.25 9.43 6.64
CA GLN A 98 -16.19 10.03 7.46
C GLN A 98 -15.11 10.66 6.58
N ARG A 99 -14.66 9.97 5.50
CA ARG A 99 -13.72 10.55 4.55
C ARG A 99 -14.25 11.83 3.91
N ARG A 100 -15.51 11.85 3.47
CA ARG A 100 -16.15 13.07 2.92
C ARG A 100 -16.17 14.21 3.94
N LEU A 101 -16.55 13.95 5.18
CA LEU A 101 -16.56 14.97 6.23
C LEU A 101 -15.15 15.49 6.51
N ILE A 102 -14.15 14.61 6.57
CA ILE A 102 -12.76 14.99 6.77
C ILE A 102 -12.25 15.85 5.59
N PHE A 103 -12.57 15.48 4.35
CA PHE A 103 -12.24 16.26 3.16
C PHE A 103 -12.80 17.69 3.22
N THR A 104 -14.06 17.86 3.66
CA THR A 104 -14.66 19.20 3.81
C THR A 104 -13.98 20.10 4.84
N LYS A 105 -13.22 19.55 5.79
CA LYS A 105 -12.54 20.33 6.85
C LYS A 105 -11.40 21.20 6.33
N ASN A 106 -11.00 21.05 5.06
CA ASN A 106 -10.06 21.96 4.40
C ASN A 106 -8.74 22.07 5.20
N THR A 107 -8.19 20.93 5.61
CA THR A 107 -6.91 20.84 6.31
C THR A 107 -5.89 20.06 5.49
N TRP A 108 -4.68 20.61 5.33
CA TRP A 108 -3.62 20.00 4.54
C TRP A 108 -3.22 18.59 5.01
N GLY A 109 -3.33 18.29 6.31
CA GLY A 109 -3.05 16.96 6.87
C GLY A 109 -3.95 15.85 6.31
N VAL A 110 -5.09 16.19 5.71
CA VAL A 110 -5.95 15.23 5.00
C VAL A 110 -5.36 14.83 3.65
N PHE A 111 -4.58 15.72 3.03
CA PHE A 111 -4.00 15.53 1.71
C PHE A 111 -2.63 14.86 1.70
N ASP A 112 -1.95 14.78 2.85
CA ASP A 112 -0.61 14.19 3.00
C ASP A 112 -0.50 12.77 2.42
N LYS A 113 -1.61 12.00 2.47
CA LYS A 113 -1.69 10.64 1.91
C LYS A 113 -2.78 10.48 0.84
N ALA A 114 -3.48 11.55 0.49
CA ALA A 114 -4.59 11.48 -0.46
C ALA A 114 -4.13 11.03 -1.86
N ALA A 115 -2.85 11.22 -2.21
CA ALA A 115 -2.28 10.73 -3.47
C ALA A 115 -2.30 9.19 -3.57
N PHE A 116 -2.18 8.48 -2.45
CA PHE A 116 -2.21 7.01 -2.41
C PHE A 116 -3.61 6.45 -2.19
N GLU A 117 -4.54 7.27 -1.71
CA GLU A 117 -5.91 6.91 -1.36
C GLU A 117 -6.90 7.77 -2.15
N TYR A 118 -6.84 7.70 -3.48
CA TYR A 118 -7.77 8.42 -4.35
C TYR A 118 -9.21 7.93 -4.15
N ASP A 119 -10.13 8.85 -3.87
CA ASP A 119 -11.57 8.57 -3.73
C ASP A 119 -12.34 9.31 -4.83
N GLU A 120 -12.74 8.58 -5.87
CA GLU A 120 -13.47 9.12 -7.04
C GLU A 120 -14.78 9.84 -6.70
N THR A 121 -15.30 9.69 -5.47
CA THR A 121 -16.53 10.35 -5.04
C THR A 121 -16.31 11.76 -4.49
N LEU A 122 -15.06 12.22 -4.43
CA LEU A 122 -14.67 13.55 -3.98
C LEU A 122 -14.37 14.45 -5.18
N ASP A 123 -14.89 15.68 -5.15
CA ASP A 123 -14.56 16.71 -6.13
C ASP A 123 -13.23 17.38 -5.74
N TYR A 124 -12.14 16.82 -6.23
CA TYR A 124 -10.80 17.37 -6.04
C TYR A 124 -10.55 18.64 -6.87
N GLU A 125 -11.24 18.79 -8.01
CA GLU A 125 -11.06 19.93 -8.92
C GLU A 125 -11.57 21.23 -8.30
N SER A 126 -12.71 21.17 -7.61
CA SER A 126 -13.29 22.33 -6.93
C SER A 126 -12.73 22.55 -5.51
N HIS A 127 -11.79 21.73 -5.02
CA HIS A 127 -11.39 21.75 -3.62
C HIS A 127 -10.45 22.93 -3.31
N LYS A 128 -10.79 23.72 -2.28
CA LYS A 128 -10.13 25.02 -1.99
C LYS A 128 -8.61 24.96 -1.76
N LEU A 129 -8.07 23.85 -1.27
CA LEU A 129 -6.62 23.66 -1.08
C LEU A 129 -5.91 23.10 -2.29
N ILE A 130 -6.63 22.44 -3.18
CA ILE A 130 -6.05 21.74 -4.31
C ILE A 130 -6.05 22.73 -5.47
N LYS A 131 -4.94 23.45 -5.60
CA LYS A 131 -4.71 24.34 -6.74
C LYS A 131 -3.75 23.65 -7.68
N ILE A 132 -4.30 22.86 -8.61
CA ILE A 132 -3.53 22.35 -9.73
C ILE A 132 -3.46 23.48 -10.76
N GLU A 133 -2.32 24.17 -10.81
CA GLU A 133 -2.10 25.22 -11.80
C GLU A 133 -1.97 24.63 -13.22
N ALA A 134 -2.07 25.49 -14.24
CA ALA A 134 -1.83 25.06 -15.61
C ALA A 134 -0.37 24.61 -15.81
N MET A 135 -0.20 23.50 -16.55
CA MET A 135 1.09 22.99 -16.96
C MET A 135 1.66 23.88 -18.08
N ASN A 136 2.22 25.04 -17.70
CA ASN A 136 2.61 26.09 -18.62
C ASN A 136 4.10 26.46 -18.57
N LYS A 137 4.88 25.72 -17.78
CA LYS A 137 6.33 25.91 -17.72
C LYS A 137 7.00 24.90 -18.60
N GLU A 138 7.84 25.35 -19.51
CA GLU A 138 8.65 24.46 -20.31
C GLU A 138 9.85 23.96 -19.48
N CYS A 139 10.08 22.65 -19.48
CA CYS A 139 11.26 22.07 -18.90
C CYS A 139 12.47 22.38 -19.79
N ARG A 140 13.50 22.99 -19.20
CA ARG A 140 14.74 23.35 -19.91
C ARG A 140 15.46 22.14 -20.55
N PHE A 141 15.27 20.93 -20.03
CA PHE A 141 15.99 19.74 -20.48
C PHE A 141 15.23 18.95 -21.55
N CYS A 142 13.93 18.72 -21.35
CA CYS A 142 13.09 17.88 -22.21
C CYS A 142 12.16 18.68 -23.15
N GLY A 143 11.97 19.98 -22.92
CA GLY A 143 10.98 20.81 -23.63
C GLY A 143 9.51 20.46 -23.31
N ALA A 144 9.26 19.50 -22.42
CA ALA A 144 7.90 19.18 -21.98
C ALA A 144 7.34 20.31 -21.11
N LEU A 145 6.02 20.51 -21.20
CA LEU A 145 5.31 21.35 -20.26
C LEU A 145 5.28 20.65 -18.89
N LYS A 146 5.46 21.42 -17.83
CA LYS A 146 5.48 20.99 -16.43
C LYS A 146 4.78 22.00 -15.53
N TRP A 147 4.47 21.61 -14.30
CA TRP A 147 4.01 22.56 -13.29
C TRP A 147 5.15 23.44 -12.77
N LYS A 148 4.79 24.60 -12.21
CA LYS A 148 5.76 25.61 -11.73
C LYS A 148 6.71 25.04 -10.67
N GLU A 149 6.17 24.26 -9.73
CA GLU A 149 6.92 23.69 -8.60
C GLU A 149 7.38 22.25 -8.87
N GLU A 150 7.08 21.69 -10.05
CA GLU A 150 7.55 20.36 -10.43
C GLU A 150 9.07 20.39 -10.66
N SER A 151 9.79 19.50 -9.99
CA SER A 151 11.23 19.35 -10.18
C SER A 151 11.53 18.84 -11.60
N ALA A 152 12.62 19.31 -12.21
CA ALA A 152 13.05 18.81 -13.51
C ALA A 152 13.26 17.29 -13.51
N SER A 153 13.58 16.73 -12.35
CA SER A 153 13.72 15.30 -12.14
C SER A 153 12.42 14.53 -12.38
N MET A 154 11.23 15.12 -12.24
CA MET A 154 9.97 14.43 -12.50
C MET A 154 9.61 14.36 -13.99
N CYS A 155 9.92 15.39 -14.82
CA CYS A 155 9.87 15.24 -16.29
C CYS A 155 10.93 14.26 -16.79
N CYS A 156 12.15 14.37 -16.23
CA CYS A 156 13.31 13.80 -16.88
C CYS A 156 13.64 12.39 -16.35
N LEU A 157 13.54 12.12 -15.04
CA LEU A 157 13.91 10.81 -14.49
C LEU A 157 12.81 9.79 -14.72
N GLY A 158 13.10 8.76 -15.52
CA GLY A 158 12.30 7.53 -15.51
C GLY A 158 11.79 7.01 -16.85
N GLY A 159 12.29 7.50 -18.00
CA GLY A 159 12.04 6.76 -19.23
C GLY A 159 12.69 7.37 -20.44
N SER A 160 13.18 6.51 -21.33
CA SER A 160 13.17 6.74 -22.77
C SER A 160 11.72 6.93 -23.23
N SER A 161 11.05 7.95 -22.71
CA SER A 161 9.74 8.39 -23.16
C SER A 161 10.04 9.24 -24.37
N HIS A 162 10.20 8.54 -25.49
CA HIS A 162 9.79 9.01 -26.79
C HIS A 162 8.55 9.91 -26.62
N ASN A 163 8.75 11.22 -26.50
CA ASN A 163 7.68 12.18 -26.32
C ASN A 163 7.32 12.68 -27.71
N LEU A 164 6.08 12.43 -28.15
CA LEU A 164 5.53 13.07 -29.33
C LEU A 164 5.38 14.54 -28.99
N ASN A 165 6.16 15.40 -29.65
CA ASN A 165 5.84 16.82 -29.75
C ASN A 165 4.36 16.97 -30.14
N TRP A 166 3.67 18.03 -29.70
CA TRP A 166 2.37 18.50 -30.24
C TRP A 166 2.33 18.58 -31.79
N ARG A 167 3.48 18.53 -32.47
CA ARG A 167 3.65 18.44 -33.94
C ARG A 167 4.07 17.07 -34.48
N GLY A 168 4.02 15.99 -33.70
CA GLY A 168 4.28 14.62 -34.16
C GLY A 168 5.73 14.27 -34.51
N GLN A 169 6.73 14.99 -33.98
CA GLN A 169 8.15 14.67 -34.17
C GLN A 169 8.81 14.15 -32.90
N TRP A 170 9.56 13.06 -33.03
CA TRP A 170 10.39 12.47 -31.99
C TRP A 170 11.64 13.34 -31.75
N ARG A 171 11.82 13.86 -30.53
CA ARG A 171 13.14 14.37 -30.09
C ARG A 171 13.70 13.42 -29.05
N GLN A 172 14.94 13.00 -29.27
CA GLN A 172 15.66 12.14 -28.34
C GLN A 172 16.24 13.00 -27.22
N CYS A 173 15.83 12.72 -25.98
CA CYS A 173 16.39 13.38 -24.80
C CYS A 173 17.73 12.71 -24.47
N SER A 174 18.82 13.21 -25.06
CA SER A 174 20.16 12.73 -24.72
C SER A 174 20.57 13.29 -23.37
N TYR A 175 20.67 12.42 -22.38
CA TYR A 175 21.35 12.71 -21.12
C TYR A 175 22.83 12.95 -21.39
N THR A 176 23.25 14.20 -21.55
CA THR A 176 24.63 14.55 -21.23
C THR A 176 24.75 14.56 -19.71
N THR A 177 25.40 13.52 -19.18
CA THR A 177 25.85 13.46 -17.79
C THR A 177 26.57 14.75 -17.44
N HIS A 178 26.01 15.52 -16.50
CA HIS A 178 26.75 16.63 -15.90
C HIS A 178 27.93 16.05 -15.12
N PRO A 179 29.16 16.57 -15.31
CA PRO A 179 30.29 16.17 -14.49
C PRO A 179 30.06 16.62 -13.05
N ASN A 180 30.38 15.73 -12.12
CA ASN A 180 30.20 15.85 -10.68
C ASN A 180 30.59 17.23 -10.12
N HIS A 181 29.69 17.83 -9.37
CA HIS A 181 30.05 18.83 -8.37
C HIS A 181 30.69 18.11 -7.17
N THR A 182 32.02 18.01 -7.17
CA THR A 182 32.79 17.81 -5.94
C THR A 182 33.12 19.19 -5.37
N LYS A 183 32.71 19.43 -4.12
CA LYS A 183 33.33 20.43 -3.24
C LYS A 183 34.41 19.72 -2.42
#